data_AF-A0A3C1A3G4-F1
#
_entry.id   AF-A0A3C1A3G4-F1
#
_cell.length_a   1.000
_cell.length_b   1.000
_cell.length_c   1.000
_cell.angle_alpha   90.00
_cell.angle_beta   90.00
_cell.angle_gamma   90.00
#
_symmetry.space_group_name_H-M   'P 1'
#
loop_
_entity.id
_entity.type
_entity.pdbx_description
1 polymer ?
#
loop_
_entity_poly.entity_id
_entity_poly.type
_entity_poly.pdbx_seq_one_letter_code
_entity_poly.pdbx_strand_id
1 'polypeptide(L)' 'MGALPKRKISKGRRDRRRSHWRLKPLHLVPCPQCHELRLPH' A
#
# COMPACT_ATOMS: atom_id res chain seq x y z
N MET A 1 21.01 21.73 -17.03
CA MET A 1 20.07 20.70 -17.55
C MET A 1 20.02 19.55 -16.55
N GLY A 2 18.85 19.24 -15.99
CA GLY A 2 18.67 18.13 -15.04
C GLY A 2 18.51 16.78 -15.75
N ALA A 3 18.61 15.68 -14.99
CA ALA A 3 18.36 14.35 -15.51
C ALA A 3 16.88 14.21 -15.92
N LEU A 4 16.63 14.05 -17.22
CA LEU A 4 15.30 13.79 -17.77
C LEU A 4 15.18 12.32 -18.18
N PRO A 5 13.99 11.71 -18.06
CA PRO A 5 13.77 10.38 -18.57
C PRO A 5 13.95 10.35 -20.10
N LYS A 6 14.88 9.54 -20.59
CA LYS A 6 15.14 9.41 -22.03
C LYS A 6 13.95 8.82 -22.81
N ARG A 7 13.11 8.00 -22.16
CA ARG A 7 11.95 7.32 -22.76
C ARG A 7 10.81 7.15 -21.75
N LYS A 8 9.59 7.02 -22.27
CA LYS A 8 8.40 6.63 -21.50
C LYS A 8 8.57 5.23 -20.92
N ILE A 9 8.20 5.05 -19.67
CA ILE A 9 8.17 3.74 -19.01
C ILE A 9 6.99 2.93 -19.58
N SER A 10 7.24 1.70 -20.05
CA SER A 10 6.19 0.82 -20.55
C SER A 10 5.16 0.49 -19.47
N LYS A 11 3.91 0.18 -19.86
CA LYS A 11 2.84 -0.22 -18.93
C LYS A 11 3.31 -1.36 -18.02
N GLY A 12 3.88 -2.42 -18.59
CA GLY A 12 4.42 -3.56 -17.83
C GLY A 12 5.52 -3.20 -16.83
N ARG A 13 6.49 -2.32 -17.20
CA ARG A 13 7.55 -1.90 -16.26
C ARG A 13 7.00 -1.03 -15.14
N ARG A 14 6.04 -0.14 -15.44
CA ARG A 14 5.35 0.68 -14.44
C ARG A 14 4.58 -0.19 -13.45
N ASP A 15 3.84 -1.18 -13.95
CA ASP A 15 2.93 -1.99 -13.13
C ASP A 15 3.72 -3.00 -12.28
N ARG A 16 4.78 -3.62 -12.82
CA ARG A 16 5.73 -4.45 -12.03
C ARG A 16 6.37 -3.67 -10.88
N ARG A 17 6.80 -2.43 -11.10
CA ARG A 17 7.34 -1.57 -10.05
C ARG A 17 6.32 -1.28 -8.93
N ARG A 18 5.03 -1.22 -9.26
CA ARG A 18 3.94 -0.98 -8.30
C ARG A 18 3.46 -2.23 -7.56
N SER A 19 4.03 -3.40 -7.82
CA SER A 19 3.63 -4.67 -7.18
C SER A 19 3.70 -4.64 -5.65
N HIS A 20 4.62 -3.85 -5.08
CA HIS A 20 4.79 -3.71 -3.63
C HIS A 20 3.95 -2.60 -2.99
N TRP A 21 3.14 -1.87 -3.77
CA TRP A 21 2.39 -0.69 -3.29
C TRP A 21 1.05 -1.04 -2.61
N ARG A 22 0.83 -2.32 -2.30
CA ARG A 22 -0.40 -2.77 -1.64
C ARG A 22 -0.42 -2.32 -0.18
N LEU A 23 -1.54 -1.75 0.25
CA LEU A 23 -1.79 -1.49 1.67
C LEU A 23 -1.99 -2.83 2.38
N LYS A 24 -1.46 -2.94 3.60
CA LYS A 24 -1.77 -4.07 4.48
C LYS A 24 -3.12 -3.79 5.15
N PRO A 25 -4.00 -4.79 5.29
CA PRO A 25 -5.23 -4.63 6.05
C PRO A 25 -4.89 -4.30 7.52
N LEU A 26 -5.75 -3.52 8.16
CA LEU A 26 -5.64 -3.25 9.59
C LEU A 26 -5.98 -4.52 10.37
N HIS A 27 -5.16 -4.84 11.37
CA HIS A 27 -5.48 -5.85 12.36
C HIS A 27 -6.42 -5.22 13.38
N LEU A 28 -7.70 -5.59 13.35
CA LEU A 28 -8.71 -5.13 14.31
C LEU A 28 -9.04 -6.27 15.28
N VAL A 29 -9.16 -5.95 16.56
CA VAL A 29 -9.49 -6.89 17.63
C VAL A 29 -10.80 -6.44 18.28
N PRO A 30 -11.72 -7.36 18.63
CA PRO A 30 -12.94 -7.01 19.36
C PRO A 30 -12.62 -6.49 20.77
N CYS A 31 -13.34 -5.46 21.20
CA CYS A 31 -13.32 -4.98 22.57
C CYS A 31 -14.04 -5.99 23.50
N PRO A 32 -13.45 -6.38 24.64
CA PRO A 32 -14.08 -7.35 25.55
C PRO A 32 -15.33 -6.84 26.28
N GLN A 33 -15.59 -5.52 26.26
CA GLN A 33 -16.72 -4.91 26.97
C GLN A 33 -17.88 -4.51 26.05
N CYS A 34 -17.59 -4.00 24.84
CA CYS A 34 -18.60 -3.51 23.90
C CYS A 34 -18.63 -4.26 22.56
N HIS A 35 -17.75 -5.25 22.35
CA HIS A 35 -17.59 -6.00 21.08
C HIS A 35 -17.30 -5.15 19.82
N GLU A 36 -16.97 -3.86 19.98
CA GLU A 36 -16.55 -3.00 18.89
C GLU A 36 -15.14 -3.35 18.39
N LEU A 37 -14.89 -3.15 17.10
CA LEU A 37 -13.59 -3.36 16.50
C LEU A 37 -12.65 -2.19 16.83
N ARG A 38 -11.54 -2.50 17.48
CA ARG A 38 -10.49 -1.52 17.82
C ARG A 38 -9.13 -1.96 17.30
N LEU A 39 -8.21 -1.00 17.19
CA LEU A 39 -6.80 -1.35 17.00
C LEU A 39 -6.29 -2.07 18.27
N PRO A 40 -5.42 -3.09 18.12
CA PRO A 40 -4.72 -3.66 19.26
C PRO A 40 -3.76 -2.61 19.84
N HIS A 41 -3.77 -2.47 21.17
CA HIS A 41 -3.04 -1.50 22.01
C HIS A 41 -3.74 -0.16 22.24
#